data_AF-J9UVJ6-F1
#
_entry.id   AF-J9UVJ6-F1
#
_cell.length_a   1.000
_cell.length_b   1.000
_cell.length_c   1.000
_cell.angle_alpha   90.00
_cell.angle_beta   90.00
_cell.angle_gamma   90.00
#
_symmetry.space_group_name_H-M   'P 1'
#
loop_
_entity.id
_entity.type
_entity.pdbx_description
1 polymer ?
#
loop_
_entity_poly.entity_id
_entity_poly.type
_entity_poly.pdbx_seq_one_letter_code
_entity_poly.pdbx_strand_id
1 'polypeptide(L)' 'MFKVEVYVKTKKYASGVGKSKKEAEINAAKKALEEIENI' A
#
# COMPACT_ATOMS: atom_id res chain seq x y z
N MET A 1 9.07 -8.78 -9.97
CA MET A 1 8.69 -8.23 -8.64
C MET A 1 7.96 -6.93 -8.87
N PHE A 2 6.78 -6.77 -8.30
CA PHE A 2 5.94 -5.58 -8.45
C PHE A 2 5.99 -4.74 -7.18
N LYS A 3 5.96 -3.41 -7.35
CA LYS A 3 5.84 -2.44 -6.27
C LYS A 3 4.64 -1.55 -6.55
N VAL A 4 3.79 -1.36 -5.55
CA VAL A 4 2.61 -0.50 -5.59
C VAL A 4 2.68 0.47 -4.42
N GLU A 5 2.24 1.70 -4.66
CA GLU A 5 2.21 2.76 -3.67
C GLU A 5 0.76 3.24 -3.50
N VAL A 6 0.34 3.47 -2.27
CA VAL A 6 -1.00 3.97 -1.93
C VAL A 6 -0.88 5.43 -1.55
N TYR A 7 -1.61 6.27 -2.28
CA TYR A 7 -1.75 7.69 -2.00
C TYR A 7 -3.22 7.97 -1.67
N VAL A 8 -3.47 8.70 -0.59
CA VAL A 8 -4.80 9.26 -0.31
C VAL A 8 -4.67 10.77 -0.39
N LYS A 9 -5.49 11.37 -1.27
CA LYS A 9 -5.31 12.75 -1.77
C LYS A 9 -3.93 12.90 -2.44
N THR A 10 -2.97 13.47 -1.72
CA THR A 10 -1.58 13.71 -2.18
C THR A 10 -0.55 13.13 -1.22
N LYS A 11 -0.98 12.63 -0.05
CA LYS A 11 -0.07 12.01 0.92
C LYS A 11 0.13 10.55 0.54
N LYS A 12 1.38 10.12 0.50
CA LYS A 12 1.74 8.71 0.43
C LYS A 12 1.51 8.08 1.80
N TYR A 13 0.71 7.01 1.85
CA TYR A 13 0.43 6.29 3.08
C TYR A 13 1.30 5.03 3.20
N ALA A 14 1.37 4.24 2.12
CA ALA A 14 2.16 3.02 2.17
C ALA A 14 2.69 2.58 0.81
N SER A 15 3.56 1.58 0.85
CA SER A 15 3.95 0.83 -0.34
C SER A 15 4.03 -0.66 -0.05
N GLY A 16 3.63 -1.46 -1.04
CA GLY A 16 3.61 -2.90 -1.01
C GLY A 16 4.43 -3.48 -2.15
N VAL A 17 5.07 -4.63 -1.87
CA VAL A 17 5.80 -5.40 -2.86
C VAL A 17 5.20 -6.80 -2.95
N GLY A 18 5.24 -7.40 -4.13
CA GLY A 18 4.69 -8.75 -4.35
C GLY A 18 5.23 -9.39 -5.61
N LYS A 19 5.02 -10.70 -5.75
CA LYS A 19 5.41 -11.45 -6.96
C LYS A 19 4.50 -11.13 -8.15
N SER A 20 3.26 -10.73 -7.85
CA SER A 20 2.23 -10.29 -8.80
C SER A 20 1.69 -8.91 -8.43
N LYS A 21 1.10 -8.18 -9.39
CA LYS A 21 0.47 -6.88 -9.15
C LYS A 21 -0.58 -6.94 -8.02
N LYS A 22 -1.46 -7.94 -8.05
CA LYS A 22 -2.49 -8.18 -7.02
C LYS A 22 -1.90 -8.35 -5.61
N GLU A 23 -0.77 -9.06 -5.50
CA GLU A 23 -0.10 -9.27 -4.22
C GLU A 23 0.53 -7.96 -3.70
N ALA A 24 1.16 -7.18 -4.59
CA ALA A 24 1.70 -5.87 -4.24
C ALA A 24 0.59 -4.89 -3.82
N GLU A 25 -0.58 -4.91 -4.48
CA GLU A 25 -1.75 -4.11 -4.13
C GLU A 25 -2.30 -4.46 -2.74
N ILE A 26 -2.52 -5.75 -2.46
CA ILE A 26 -3.00 -6.20 -1.14
C ILE A 26 -2.01 -5.81 -0.04
N ASN A 27 -0.70 -6.00 -0.27
CA ASN A 27 0.33 -5.64 0.70
C ASN A 27 0.42 -4.13 0.92
N ALA A 28 0.20 -3.32 -0.11
CA ALA A 28 0.20 -1.86 0.01
C ALA A 28 -1.05 -1.36 0.74
N ALA A 29 -2.22 -1.93 0.42
CA ALA A 29 -3.50 -1.57 1.03
C ALA A 29 -3.55 -1.91 2.53
N LYS A 30 -3.07 -3.10 2.93
CA LYS A 30 -2.99 -3.49 4.35
C LYS A 30 -2.17 -2.49 5.16
N LYS A 31 -0.96 -2.17 4.69
CA LYS A 31 -0.09 -1.19 5.35
C LYS A 31 -0.68 0.22 5.39
N ALA A 32 -1.38 0.63 4.32
CA ALA A 32 -2.03 1.93 4.29
C ALA A 32 -3.18 2.00 5.31
N LEU A 33 -3.98 0.94 5.43
CA LEU A 33 -5.05 0.86 6.43
C LEU A 33 -4.48 0.94 7.85
N GLU A 34 -3.42 0.18 8.14
CA GLU A 34 -2.73 0.25 9.44
C GLU A 34 -2.22 1.68 9.73
N GLU A 35 -1.68 2.42 8.76
CA GLU A 35 -1.25 3.81 9.00
C GLU A 35 -2.43 4.75 9.23
N ILE A 36 -3.56 4.54 8.54
CA ILE A 36 -4.76 5.37 8.66
C ILE A 36 -5.47 5.14 10.01
N GLU A 37 -5.53 3.89 10.49
CA GLU A 37 -6.21 3.55 11.75
C GLU A 37 -5.39 3.92 13.00
N ASN A 38 -4.09 4.18 12.86
CA ASN A 38 -3.22 4.67 13.94
C ASN A 38 -3.20 6.21 14.07
N ILE A 39 -4.13 6.92 13.41
CA ILE A 39 -4.36 8.38 13.49
C ILE A 39 -5.63 8.65 14.28
#